data_AF-A0A180H1B4-F1
#
_entry.id   AF-A0A180H1B4-F1
#
_cell.length_a   1.000
_cell.length_b   1.000
_cell.length_c   1.000
_cell.angle_alpha   90.00
_cell.angle_beta   90.00
_cell.angle_gamma   90.00
#
_symmetry.space_group_name_H-M   'P 1'
#
loop_
_entity.id
_entity.type
_entity.pdbx_description
1 polymer ?
#
loop_
_entity_poly.entity_id
_entity_poly.type
_entity_poly.pdbx_seq_one_letter_code
_entity_poly.pdbx_strand_id
1 'polypeptide(L)'
;MLAIIALFVALNLLSGTDALVVRAEPKSTISVYYPGYHSTLLPPDSIPWDLYTHLDYFVATTGSEASEDLKIENEENLKAVVAGAKSHGVSVSLTVGGWTGSKYFSKLVADEDSRKTFAQTFLRAVKKYDFDGIDIDWEYPGVPGNDGNIISKDDSANYLKFLQTLRQVLVPRPGFLRRSLYMVLWVRTAII
;
A
#
# COMPACT_ATOMS: atom_id res chain seq x y z
N MET A 1 -10.06 1.47 -67.84
CA MET A 1 -10.35 2.22 -66.60
C MET A 1 -10.97 1.30 -65.54
N LEU A 2 -10.33 0.17 -65.19
CA LEU A 2 -10.79 -0.75 -64.13
C LEU A 2 -9.67 -1.63 -63.51
N ALA A 3 -8.42 -1.57 -64.00
CA ALA A 3 -7.32 -2.41 -63.49
C ALA A 3 -6.35 -1.70 -62.53
N ILE A 4 -6.38 -0.36 -62.45
CA ILE A 4 -5.44 0.43 -61.61
C ILE A 4 -5.99 0.68 -60.20
N ILE A 5 -7.30 0.49 -59.96
CA ILE A 5 -7.93 0.67 -58.65
C ILE A 5 -7.73 -0.56 -57.75
N ALA A 6 -7.54 -1.76 -58.32
CA ALA A 6 -7.35 -2.99 -57.55
C ALA A 6 -5.99 -3.06 -56.82
N LEU A 7 -4.97 -2.35 -57.31
CA LEU A 7 -3.63 -2.37 -56.70
C LEU A 7 -3.50 -1.39 -55.51
N PHE A 8 -4.36 -0.38 -55.42
CA PHE A 8 -4.38 0.57 -54.28
C PHE A 8 -5.20 0.06 -53.08
N VAL A 9 -6.13 -0.88 -53.31
CA VAL A 9 -6.88 -1.53 -52.23
C VAL A 9 -6.08 -2.67 -51.59
N ALA A 10 -5.20 -3.34 -52.35
CA ALA A 10 -4.35 -4.41 -51.84
C ALA A 10 -3.20 -3.91 -50.93
N LEU A 11 -2.77 -2.65 -51.04
CA LEU A 11 -1.64 -2.12 -50.26
C LEU A 11 -2.04 -1.51 -48.90
N ASN A 12 -3.33 -1.29 -48.65
CA ASN A 12 -3.84 -0.82 -47.34
C ASN A 12 -4.27 -1.94 -46.39
N LEU A 13 -4.15 -3.21 -46.81
CA LEU A 13 -4.46 -4.38 -45.98
C LEU A 13 -3.22 -4.95 -45.25
N LEU A 14 -2.06 -4.30 -45.34
CA LEU A 14 -0.81 -4.73 -44.70
C LEU A 14 -0.24 -3.72 -43.68
N SER A 15 -0.93 -2.62 -43.38
CA SER A 15 -0.53 -1.67 -42.32
C SER A 15 -1.23 -1.92 -40.96
N GLY A 16 -2.00 -3.00 -40.85
CA GLY A 16 -2.55 -3.46 -39.58
C GLY A 16 -1.56 -4.35 -38.84
N THR A 17 -0.38 -3.84 -38.47
CA THR A 17 0.29 -4.39 -37.30
C THR A 17 -0.55 -3.97 -36.09
N ASP A 18 -1.64 -4.69 -35.84
CA ASP A 18 -2.06 -4.90 -34.47
C ASP A 18 -0.86 -5.56 -33.81
N ALA A 19 0.00 -4.73 -33.21
CA ALA A 19 0.94 -5.22 -32.23
C ALA A 19 0.05 -5.97 -31.24
N LEU A 20 0.14 -7.30 -31.26
CA LEU A 20 -0.35 -8.15 -30.19
C LEU A 20 0.23 -7.56 -28.92
N VAL A 21 -0.56 -6.72 -28.24
CA VAL A 21 -0.33 -6.38 -26.86
C VAL A 21 -0.59 -7.68 -26.15
N VAL A 22 0.44 -8.51 -26.07
CA VAL A 22 0.51 -9.61 -25.11
C VAL A 22 0.39 -8.91 -23.77
N ARG A 23 -0.86 -8.77 -23.29
CA ARG A 23 -1.10 -8.43 -21.90
C ARG A 23 -0.52 -9.60 -21.14
N ALA A 24 0.62 -9.39 -20.49
CA ALA A 24 1.15 -10.36 -19.55
C ALA A 24 -0.01 -10.78 -18.64
N GLU A 25 -0.27 -12.08 -18.57
CA GLU A 25 -1.23 -12.64 -17.62
C GLU A 25 -0.88 -12.07 -16.23
N PRO A 26 -1.83 -11.48 -15.50
CA PRO A 26 -1.53 -10.89 -14.21
C PRO A 26 -1.01 -12.00 -13.30
N LYS A 27 0.26 -11.89 -12.87
CA LYS A 27 0.85 -12.79 -11.87
C LYS A 27 -0.03 -12.72 -10.61
N SER A 28 -0.50 -13.87 -10.13
CA SER A 28 -1.29 -13.93 -8.90
C SER A 28 -0.54 -13.26 -7.74
N THR A 29 -1.24 -12.41 -6.99
CA THR A 29 -0.69 -11.84 -5.77
C THR A 29 -0.81 -12.84 -4.62
N ILE A 30 0.32 -13.26 -4.06
CA ILE A 30 0.43 -13.96 -2.78
C ILE A 30 1.06 -12.98 -1.80
N SER A 31 0.28 -12.51 -0.82
CA SER A 31 0.76 -11.62 0.25
C SER A 31 0.96 -12.36 1.56
N VAL A 32 1.91 -11.88 2.37
CA VAL A 32 2.18 -12.37 3.72
C VAL A 32 2.43 -11.21 4.67
N TYR A 33 1.94 -11.33 5.90
CA TYR A 33 2.34 -10.42 6.98
C TYR A 33 3.67 -10.85 7.59
N TYR A 34 4.60 -9.90 7.72
CA TYR A 34 5.82 -10.06 8.49
C TYR A 34 5.75 -9.24 9.78
N PRO A 35 5.54 -9.88 10.95
CA PRO A 35 5.54 -9.18 12.23
C PRO A 35 6.97 -8.79 12.63
N GLY A 36 7.36 -7.54 12.36
CA GLY A 36 8.66 -6.95 12.69
C GLY A 36 9.00 -7.01 14.18
N TYR A 37 8.00 -7.01 15.08
CA TYR A 37 8.21 -7.23 16.52
C TYR A 37 8.60 -8.68 16.87
N HIS A 38 8.54 -9.62 15.93
CA HIS A 38 9.03 -11.00 16.07
C HIS A 38 10.32 -11.25 15.26
N SER A 39 11.09 -10.20 14.94
CA SER A 39 12.33 -10.32 14.15
C SER A 39 13.40 -11.23 14.75
N THR A 40 13.34 -11.51 16.06
CA THR A 40 14.24 -12.47 16.72
C THR A 40 13.87 -13.93 16.41
N LEU A 41 12.59 -14.23 16.19
CA LEU A 41 12.08 -15.55 15.83
C LEU A 41 12.17 -15.80 14.33
N LEU A 42 11.95 -14.75 13.53
CA LEU A 42 12.07 -14.79 12.07
C LEU A 42 12.96 -13.62 11.59
N PRO A 43 14.29 -13.78 11.60
CA PRO A 43 15.19 -12.74 11.12
C PRO A 43 15.01 -12.51 9.61
N PRO A 44 15.29 -11.30 9.09
CA PRO A 44 15.09 -10.96 7.67
C PRO A 44 15.70 -11.95 6.67
N ASP A 45 16.90 -12.47 6.99
CA ASP A 45 17.62 -13.41 6.13
C ASP A 45 16.97 -14.81 6.06
N SER A 46 16.00 -15.10 6.95
CA SER A 46 15.24 -16.36 6.96
C SER A 46 13.87 -16.25 6.29
N ILE A 47 13.52 -15.10 5.71
CA ILE A 47 12.26 -14.93 4.99
C ILE A 47 12.32 -15.74 3.69
N PRO A 48 11.37 -16.67 3.44
CA PRO A 48 11.36 -17.48 2.21
C PRO A 48 10.76 -16.70 1.04
N TRP A 49 11.52 -15.77 0.48
CA TRP A 49 11.06 -14.80 -0.53
C TRP A 49 10.35 -15.41 -1.75
N ASP A 50 10.78 -16.60 -2.20
CA ASP A 50 10.22 -17.27 -3.38
C ASP A 50 8.74 -17.71 -3.21
N LEU A 51 8.23 -17.73 -1.98
CA LEU A 51 6.83 -18.09 -1.70
C LEU A 51 5.85 -16.93 -1.90
N TYR A 52 6.35 -15.70 -2.01
CA TYR A 52 5.52 -14.50 -1.96
C TYR A 52 5.73 -13.61 -3.19
N THR A 53 4.71 -12.83 -3.51
CA THR A 53 4.83 -11.72 -4.49
C THR A 53 4.71 -10.36 -3.81
N HIS A 54 4.11 -10.34 -2.62
CA HIS A 54 3.96 -9.17 -1.77
C HIS A 54 4.26 -9.53 -0.31
N LEU A 55 4.79 -8.58 0.45
CA LEU A 55 4.97 -8.67 1.89
C LEU A 55 4.42 -7.40 2.54
N ASP A 56 3.61 -7.57 3.57
CA ASP A 56 3.09 -6.50 4.43
C ASP A 56 3.95 -6.45 5.70
N TYR A 57 4.78 -5.41 5.84
CA TYR A 57 5.61 -5.21 7.03
C TYR A 57 4.73 -4.72 8.19
N PHE A 58 4.52 -5.59 9.17
CA PHE A 58 3.67 -5.35 10.33
C PHE A 58 4.53 -5.05 11.56
N VAL A 59 4.48 -3.91 12.21
CA VAL A 59 3.55 -2.79 12.03
C VAL A 59 4.20 -1.49 12.47
N ALA A 60 3.79 -0.38 11.88
CA ALA A 60 4.01 0.95 12.43
C ALA A 60 2.75 1.45 13.16
N THR A 61 2.92 2.23 14.22
CA THR A 61 1.80 2.79 14.98
C THR A 61 1.67 4.29 14.79
N THR A 62 0.48 4.82 15.06
CA THR A 62 0.20 6.25 14.90
C THR A 62 0.78 7.08 16.04
N GLY A 63 1.17 8.32 15.74
CA GLY A 63 1.36 9.36 16.75
C GLY A 63 0.03 9.82 17.35
N SER A 64 0.08 10.59 18.43
CA SER A 64 -1.13 11.18 19.03
C SER A 64 -1.66 12.41 18.28
N GLU A 65 -0.80 13.04 17.49
CA GLU A 65 -1.09 14.23 16.69
C GLU A 65 -0.79 13.99 15.20
N ALA A 66 -1.53 14.65 14.31
CA ALA A 66 -1.45 14.41 12.87
C ALA A 66 -0.08 14.75 12.25
N SER A 67 0.70 15.60 12.90
CA SER A 67 2.05 15.97 12.46
C SER A 67 3.14 15.00 12.89
N GLU A 68 2.88 14.14 13.89
CA GLU A 68 3.86 13.16 14.37
C GLU A 68 4.09 12.06 13.33
N ASP A 69 5.36 11.69 13.13
CA ASP A 69 5.70 10.57 12.25
C ASP A 69 5.17 9.24 12.80
N LEU A 70 4.95 8.29 11.88
CA LEU A 70 4.61 6.92 12.24
C LEU A 70 5.74 6.31 13.09
N LYS A 71 5.37 5.60 14.15
CA LYS A 71 6.30 5.00 15.09
C LYS A 71 6.66 3.60 14.62
N ILE A 72 7.94 3.36 14.42
CA ILE A 72 8.52 2.07 14.05
C ILE A 72 9.43 1.64 15.20
N GLU A 73 9.18 0.45 15.74
CA GLU A 73 9.94 -0.06 16.90
C GLU A 73 11.38 -0.44 16.52
N ASN A 74 11.55 -1.13 15.39
CA ASN A 74 12.85 -1.60 14.92
C ASN A 74 13.12 -1.15 13.47
N GLU A 75 13.66 0.06 13.32
CA GLU A 75 13.99 0.61 12.00
C GLU A 75 15.08 -0.19 11.26
N GLU A 76 16.00 -0.85 11.97
CA GLU A 76 17.07 -1.64 11.35
C GLU A 76 16.49 -2.89 10.68
N ASN A 77 15.66 -3.63 11.41
CA ASN A 77 14.93 -4.77 10.86
C ASN A 77 14.07 -4.36 9.66
N LEU A 78 13.31 -3.26 9.77
CA LEU A 78 12.49 -2.75 8.68
C LEU A 78 13.31 -2.52 7.41
N LYS A 79 14.45 -1.84 7.53
CA LYS A 79 15.33 -1.57 6.39
C LYS A 79 15.86 -2.86 5.76
N ALA A 80 16.24 -3.85 6.59
CA ALA A 80 16.70 -5.15 6.10
C ALA A 80 15.60 -5.91 5.34
N VAL A 81 14.37 -5.91 5.84
CA VAL A 81 13.23 -6.55 5.17
C VAL A 81 12.90 -5.86 3.85
N VAL A 82 12.86 -4.53 3.81
CA VAL A 82 12.59 -3.80 2.56
C VAL A 82 13.67 -4.06 1.51
N ALA A 83 14.95 -4.06 1.92
CA ALA A 83 16.05 -4.37 1.02
C ALA A 83 15.97 -5.82 0.49
N GLY A 84 15.66 -6.79 1.36
CA GLY A 84 15.48 -8.19 0.99
C GLY A 84 14.32 -8.42 0.03
N ALA A 85 13.18 -7.77 0.26
CA ALA A 85 12.02 -7.85 -0.63
C ALA A 85 12.39 -7.34 -2.04
N LYS A 86 13.02 -6.17 -2.12
CA LYS A 86 13.43 -5.56 -3.39
C LYS A 86 14.44 -6.41 -4.16
N SER A 87 15.43 -7.00 -3.48
CA SER A 87 16.44 -7.83 -4.13
C SER A 87 15.86 -9.12 -4.73
N HIS A 88 14.76 -9.63 -4.18
CA HIS A 88 14.03 -10.81 -4.68
C HIS A 88 12.84 -10.47 -5.58
N GLY A 89 12.64 -9.19 -5.92
CA GLY A 89 11.50 -8.76 -6.75
C GLY A 89 10.14 -8.92 -6.08
N VAL A 90 10.11 -9.00 -4.75
CA VAL A 90 8.90 -8.99 -3.92
C VAL A 90 8.54 -7.54 -3.63
N SER A 91 7.29 -7.17 -3.85
CA SER A 91 6.79 -5.84 -3.48
C SER A 91 6.52 -5.77 -1.98
N VAL A 92 6.69 -4.60 -1.37
CA VAL A 92 6.56 -4.45 0.09
C VAL A 92 5.74 -3.24 0.50
N SER A 93 4.73 -3.46 1.36
CA SER A 93 3.93 -2.40 1.98
C SER A 93 4.28 -2.22 3.45
N LEU A 94 4.05 -1.01 3.97
CA LEU A 94 4.05 -0.76 5.42
C LEU A 94 2.63 -0.87 5.95
N THR A 95 2.40 -1.75 6.92
CA THR A 95 1.14 -1.76 7.67
C THR A 95 1.18 -0.73 8.79
N VAL A 96 0.10 0.04 8.92
CA VAL A 96 -0.07 1.05 9.98
C VAL A 96 -1.31 0.74 10.80
N GLY A 97 -1.15 0.56 12.10
CA GLY A 97 -2.24 0.27 13.04
C GLY A 97 -2.01 -1.00 13.84
N GLY A 98 -2.84 -2.01 13.61
CA GLY A 98 -2.97 -3.21 14.44
C GLY A 98 -3.72 -2.96 15.73
N TRP A 99 -3.99 -4.03 16.48
CA TRP A 99 -4.77 -4.01 17.72
C TRP A 99 -4.40 -2.86 18.68
N THR A 100 -3.12 -2.73 19.04
CA THR A 100 -2.64 -1.69 19.99
C THR A 100 -2.27 -0.36 19.34
N GLY A 101 -2.04 -0.32 18.02
CA GLY A 101 -1.70 0.90 17.28
C GLY A 101 -2.90 1.71 16.79
N SER A 102 -4.11 1.21 17.00
CA SER A 102 -5.36 1.77 16.47
C SER A 102 -5.94 2.96 17.24
N LYS A 103 -5.37 3.30 18.40
CA LYS A 103 -5.95 4.24 19.37
C LYS A 103 -6.33 5.61 18.84
N TYR A 104 -5.49 6.20 17.99
CA TYR A 104 -5.61 7.61 17.59
C TYR A 104 -6.28 7.83 16.24
N PHE A 105 -6.56 6.79 15.44
CA PHE A 105 -7.12 6.96 14.09
C PHE A 105 -8.37 7.84 14.07
N SER A 106 -9.36 7.56 14.94
CA SER A 106 -10.61 8.34 15.02
C SER A 106 -10.34 9.85 15.14
N LYS A 107 -9.44 10.24 16.06
CA LYS A 107 -9.02 11.64 16.25
C LYS A 107 -8.33 12.18 14.99
N LEU A 108 -7.38 11.43 14.43
CA LEU A 108 -6.53 11.89 13.33
C LEU A 108 -7.32 12.05 12.02
N VAL A 109 -8.38 11.28 11.80
CA VAL A 109 -9.20 11.37 10.58
C VAL A 109 -10.38 12.33 10.68
N ALA A 110 -10.73 12.83 11.87
CA ALA A 110 -11.96 13.57 12.14
C ALA A 110 -12.07 14.88 11.32
N ASP A 111 -10.95 15.60 11.18
CA ASP A 111 -10.87 16.92 10.55
C ASP A 111 -10.17 16.86 9.17
N GLU A 112 -10.50 17.80 8.27
CA GLU A 112 -9.89 17.87 6.94
C GLU A 112 -8.40 18.19 6.96
N ASP A 113 -7.97 19.17 7.74
CA ASP A 113 -6.57 19.57 7.79
C ASP A 113 -5.72 18.52 8.54
N SER A 114 -6.31 17.89 9.56
CA SER A 114 -5.77 16.72 10.23
C SER A 114 -5.59 15.56 9.24
N ARG A 115 -6.59 15.23 8.41
CA ARG A 115 -6.45 14.17 7.37
C ARG A 115 -5.33 14.46 6.39
N LYS A 116 -5.20 15.70 5.92
CA LYS A 116 -4.11 16.11 5.00
C LYS A 116 -2.76 15.95 5.67
N THR A 117 -2.62 16.43 6.90
CA THR A 117 -1.35 16.38 7.66
C THR A 117 -0.98 14.93 8.00
N PHE A 118 -1.94 14.15 8.47
CA PHE A 118 -1.77 12.73 8.79
C PHE A 118 -1.42 11.93 7.53
N ALA A 119 -2.06 12.16 6.38
CA ALA A 119 -1.69 11.49 5.13
C ALA A 119 -0.24 11.76 4.70
N GLN A 120 0.34 12.92 5.05
CA GLN A 120 1.75 13.20 4.77
C GLN A 120 2.71 12.32 5.59
N THR A 121 2.30 11.82 6.77
CA THR A 121 3.16 10.94 7.60
C THR A 121 3.42 9.62 6.87
N PHE A 122 2.39 9.07 6.21
CA PHE A 122 2.50 7.89 5.35
C PHE A 122 3.42 8.14 4.16
N LEU A 123 3.27 9.28 3.46
CA LEU A 123 4.15 9.62 2.34
C LEU A 123 5.61 9.76 2.78
N ARG A 124 5.86 10.35 3.96
CA ARG A 124 7.21 10.45 4.53
C ARG A 124 7.78 9.06 4.83
N ALA A 125 7.01 8.16 5.43
CA ALA A 125 7.45 6.79 5.70
C ALA A 125 7.75 6.03 4.38
N VAL A 126 6.84 6.08 3.40
CA VAL A 126 7.03 5.47 2.08
C VAL A 126 8.33 5.96 1.44
N LYS A 127 8.59 7.27 1.44
CA LYS A 127 9.82 7.83 0.86
C LYS A 127 11.08 7.51 1.67
N LYS A 128 10.99 7.55 3.01
CA LYS A 128 12.13 7.34 3.90
C LYS A 128 12.65 5.90 3.82
N TYR A 129 11.74 4.94 3.69
CA TYR A 129 12.08 3.52 3.73
C TYR A 129 11.91 2.80 2.40
N ASP A 130 11.46 3.51 1.36
CA ASP A 130 11.31 2.99 0.00
C ASP A 130 10.26 1.86 -0.12
N PHE A 131 9.13 1.99 0.59
CA PHE A 131 7.99 1.06 0.45
C PHE A 131 7.29 1.22 -0.90
N ASP A 132 6.76 0.12 -1.44
CA ASP A 132 5.93 0.12 -2.66
C ASP A 132 4.45 0.45 -2.35
N GLY A 133 4.02 0.33 -1.09
CA GLY A 133 2.62 0.42 -0.68
C GLY A 133 2.40 0.76 0.80
N ILE A 134 1.14 0.90 1.16
CA ILE A 134 0.65 1.11 2.52
C ILE A 134 -0.53 0.18 2.74
N ASP A 135 -0.54 -0.51 3.88
CA ASP A 135 -1.67 -1.26 4.41
C ASP A 135 -2.17 -0.55 5.68
N ILE A 136 -3.49 -0.38 5.82
CA ILE A 136 -4.08 0.27 7.01
C ILE A 136 -4.90 -0.76 7.77
N ASP A 137 -4.47 -1.01 9.00
CA ASP A 137 -5.11 -1.95 9.91
C ASP A 137 -5.68 -1.21 11.12
N TRP A 138 -6.75 -0.42 10.89
CA TRP A 138 -7.47 0.27 11.96
C TRP A 138 -8.55 -0.64 12.54
N GLU A 139 -8.39 -0.97 13.82
CA GLU A 139 -9.28 -1.84 14.58
C GLU A 139 -10.01 -1.08 15.72
N TYR A 140 -11.23 -0.57 15.52
CA TYR A 140 -11.99 -0.47 14.27
C TYR A 140 -12.66 0.91 14.14
N PRO A 141 -13.01 1.37 12.93
CA PRO A 141 -13.75 2.61 12.75
C PRO A 141 -15.17 2.50 13.34
N GLY A 142 -15.49 3.32 14.35
CA GLY A 142 -16.85 3.51 14.86
C GLY A 142 -17.37 2.41 15.79
N VAL A 143 -16.56 1.40 16.12
CA VAL A 143 -16.89 0.35 17.11
C VAL A 143 -15.69 0.08 18.02
N PRO A 144 -15.91 -0.51 19.22
CA PRO A 144 -14.81 -0.83 20.13
C PRO A 144 -13.76 -1.77 19.51
N GLY A 145 -12.49 -1.50 19.82
CA GLY A 145 -11.33 -2.36 19.56
C GLY A 145 -10.55 -2.55 20.87
N ASN A 146 -9.23 -2.39 20.83
CA ASN A 146 -8.42 -2.39 22.06
C ASN A 146 -8.86 -1.30 23.06
N ASP A 147 -8.72 -1.60 24.35
CA ASP A 147 -9.15 -0.70 25.42
C ASP A 147 -8.48 0.68 25.31
N GLY A 148 -9.30 1.73 25.40
CA GLY A 148 -8.85 3.12 25.31
C GLY A 148 -8.70 3.67 23.90
N ASN A 149 -9.09 2.92 22.85
CA ASN A 149 -9.24 3.45 21.51
C ASN A 149 -10.26 4.60 21.49
N ILE A 150 -9.95 5.66 20.74
CA ILE A 150 -10.89 6.76 20.51
C ILE A 150 -11.88 6.30 19.46
N ILE A 151 -13.18 6.54 19.70
CA ILE A 151 -14.27 6.06 18.86
C ILE A 151 -15.23 7.23 18.59
N SER A 152 -15.65 7.36 17.34
CA SER A 152 -16.73 8.26 16.95
C SER A 152 -17.71 7.57 16.01
N LYS A 153 -19.00 7.91 16.13
CA LYS A 153 -20.03 7.48 15.18
C LYS A 153 -19.75 7.92 13.73
N ASP A 154 -18.92 8.95 13.56
CA ASP A 154 -18.56 9.52 12.25
C ASP A 154 -17.29 8.89 11.66
N ASP A 155 -16.65 7.94 12.36
CA ASP A 155 -15.39 7.31 11.97
C ASP A 155 -15.44 6.71 10.58
N SER A 156 -16.51 6.00 10.22
CA SER A 156 -16.63 5.41 8.88
C SER A 156 -16.63 6.47 7.77
N ALA A 157 -17.36 7.58 7.98
CA ALA A 157 -17.43 8.66 7.00
C ALA A 157 -16.10 9.43 6.91
N ASN A 158 -15.45 9.66 8.05
CA ASN A 158 -14.16 10.33 8.12
C ASN A 158 -13.03 9.46 7.56
N TYR A 159 -13.09 8.15 7.78
CA TYR A 159 -12.14 7.19 7.22
C TYR A 159 -12.20 7.18 5.70
N LEU A 160 -13.39 7.16 5.09
CA LEU A 160 -13.53 7.28 3.63
C LEU A 160 -12.87 8.56 3.10
N LYS A 161 -13.10 9.71 3.73
CA LYS A 161 -12.46 10.99 3.36
C LYS A 161 -10.95 10.93 3.54
N PHE A 162 -10.47 10.22 4.55
CA PHE A 162 -9.04 10.00 4.77
C PHE A 162 -8.44 9.15 3.66
N LEU A 163 -9.07 8.03 3.29
CA LEU A 163 -8.58 7.16 2.21
C LEU A 163 -8.53 7.90 0.87
N GLN A 164 -9.51 8.76 0.58
CA GLN A 164 -9.48 9.63 -0.59
C GLN A 164 -8.30 10.62 -0.54
N THR A 165 -8.08 11.27 0.60
CA THR A 165 -6.96 12.19 0.84
C THR A 165 -5.62 11.47 0.71
N LEU A 166 -5.48 10.30 1.35
CA LEU A 166 -4.28 9.48 1.30
C LEU A 166 -3.97 9.03 -0.12
N ARG A 167 -4.98 8.59 -0.88
CA ARG A 167 -4.81 8.25 -2.30
C ARG A 167 -4.28 9.43 -3.11
N GLN A 168 -4.79 10.64 -2.89
CA GLN A 168 -4.30 11.85 -3.57
C GLN A 168 -2.85 12.17 -3.19
N VAL A 169 -2.49 12.01 -1.91
CA VAL A 169 -1.14 12.28 -1.40
C VAL A 169 -0.13 11.26 -1.92
N LEU A 170 -0.49 9.98 -1.97
CA LEU A 170 0.38 8.90 -2.41
C LEU A 170 0.45 8.75 -3.93
N VAL A 171 -0.52 9.29 -4.70
CA VAL A 171 -0.59 9.16 -6.16
C VAL A 171 -0.52 10.54 -6.85
N PRO A 172 0.67 11.16 -6.95
CA PRO A 172 1.08 11.76 -8.24
C PRO A 172 2.62 11.89 -8.49
N ARG A 173 3.15 11.33 -9.61
CA ARG A 173 4.16 11.95 -10.53
C ARG A 173 4.55 11.03 -11.72
N PRO A 174 4.78 11.58 -12.94
CA PRO A 174 5.38 10.84 -14.06
C PRO A 174 6.81 10.43 -13.71
N GLY A 175 7.14 9.15 -13.95
CA GLY A 175 8.44 8.56 -13.59
C GLY A 175 8.39 7.64 -12.36
N PHE A 176 7.32 7.68 -11.56
CA PHE A 176 6.96 6.53 -10.74
C PHE A 176 6.41 5.48 -11.70
N LEU A 177 7.24 4.48 -12.02
CA LEU A 177 6.81 3.30 -12.78
C LEU A 177 5.46 2.84 -12.22
N ARG A 178 4.58 2.36 -13.10
CA ARG A 178 3.28 1.74 -12.79
C ARG A 178 3.42 0.51 -11.87
N ARG A 179 3.99 0.67 -10.68
CA ARG A 179 3.79 -0.24 -9.57
C ARG A 179 2.55 0.30 -8.88
N SER A 180 1.48 -0.48 -8.98
CA SER A 180 0.26 -0.25 -8.24
C SER A 180 0.65 0.08 -6.80
N LEU A 181 0.30 1.28 -6.32
CA LEU A 181 0.27 1.50 -4.88
C LEU A 181 -0.74 0.48 -4.36
N TYR A 182 -0.23 -0.59 -3.76
CA TYR A 182 -1.07 -1.57 -3.09
C TYR A 182 -1.58 -0.86 -1.84
N MET A 183 -2.81 -0.33 -1.95
CA MET A 183 -3.60 0.03 -0.79
C MET A 183 -4.44 -1.20 -0.49
N VAL A 184 -3.89 -2.09 0.31
CA VAL A 184 -4.66 -3.21 0.85
C VAL A 184 -5.52 -2.61 1.97
N LEU A 185 -6.83 -2.77 1.84
CA LEU A 185 -7.79 -2.34 2.83
C LEU A 185 -8.41 -3.61 3.39
N TRP A 186 -7.86 -4.11 4.50
CA TRP A 186 -8.53 -5.18 5.22
C TRP A 186 -9.66 -4.58 6.05
N VAL A 187 -10.90 -5.00 5.75
CA VAL A 187 -12.06 -4.78 6.62
C VAL A 187 -12.60 -6.16 6.96
N ARG A 188 -11.99 -6.84 7.95
CA ARG A 188 -12.60 -7.99 8.64
C ARG A 188 -11.86 -8.37 9.92
N THR A 189 -12.67 -8.87 10.87
CA THR A 189 -12.40 -9.38 12.21
C THR A 189 -11.01 -9.95 12.46
N ALA A 190 -10.32 -9.36 13.44
CA ALA A 190 -9.21 -9.85 14.25
C ALA A 190 -8.50 -11.11 13.74
N ILE A 191 -7.28 -10.94 13.23
CA ILE A 191 -6.25 -11.98 13.29
C ILE A 191 -5.19 -11.51 14.28
N ILE A 192 -5.56 -11.38 15.56
CA ILE A 192 -4.69 -11.66 16.72
C ILE A 192 -5.60 -12.06 17.89
#